data_AF-A0AAD7FZ36-F1
#
_entry.id   AF-A0AAD7FZ36-F1
#
_cell.length_a   1.000
_cell.length_b   1.000
_cell.length_c   1.000
_cell.angle_alpha   90.00
_cell.angle_beta   90.00
_cell.angle_gamma   90.00
#
_symmetry.space_group_name_H-M   'P 1'
#
loop_
_entity.id
_entity.type
_entity.pdbx_description
1 polymer ?
#
loop_
_entity_poly.entity_id
_entity_poly.type
_entity_poly.pdbx_seq_one_letter_code
_entity_poly.pdbx_strand_id
1 'polypeptide(L)'
;MSQESITRLPPLPASMGLACYKCYKEEGVKVSKCTGCRRVAYCSPGPLVPLPSLQLDWKQHKLMCKALSSVEKEPLAASALLFALPDEATSDLNVLHKITEAHGSTVLSFCVRSLGRRETIPERNLIGWEPRCMGCTRTDQLIRMEAAKKGTQSTSTSEDVPGPHLTPCPRCDLSFCCSPAHWELAQSLHHSPCPDGHDGLTHCDMNREIRADIKFEQVMASAESGAPGGEFLWMPERIKKEWMSSAVGVPKERPMGPWVRAASESLTMPMTILYALEQLNEGDAWTKKHTLTVHVLGADTKEIKGGVVFEEILHRLPQVKTIKIVLCGPEMPGNSRVPRIVQMETCADCTAQGRKRVQELVSDTYHGYIQAQGTKFEAPDLAIAFNSGASQESTDAWRPTFKVLVERKIPSAFTAFNREEAEPEAALLEQAGATLHPGLGPSKNPWGCIKVVPEPNRVYGFYARNGWLAGGFR
;
A
#
# COMPACT_ATOMS: atom_id res chain seq x y z
N MET A 1 13.56 -24.56 -10.61
CA MET A 1 13.04 -23.41 -9.83
C MET A 1 12.34 -24.00 -8.62
N SER A 2 12.91 -23.85 -7.42
CA SER A 2 12.21 -24.18 -6.19
C SER A 2 10.96 -23.32 -6.11
N GLN A 3 9.79 -23.92 -5.92
CA GLN A 3 8.59 -23.19 -5.51
C GLN A 3 8.89 -22.55 -4.15
N GLU A 4 9.35 -21.29 -4.15
CA GLU A 4 9.28 -20.49 -2.93
C GLU A 4 7.81 -20.43 -2.55
N SER A 5 7.47 -21.02 -1.40
CA SER A 5 6.11 -20.93 -0.88
C SER A 5 5.79 -19.45 -0.70
N ILE A 6 4.81 -18.94 -1.46
CA ILE A 6 4.32 -17.57 -1.31
C ILE A 6 3.88 -17.44 0.14
N THR A 7 4.66 -16.71 0.93
CA THR A 7 4.32 -16.47 2.34
C THR A 7 3.16 -15.51 2.34
N ARG A 8 1.96 -16.02 2.66
CA ARG A 8 0.76 -15.19 2.78
C ARG A 8 1.04 -14.09 3.82
N LEU A 9 0.83 -12.83 3.44
CA LEU A 9 1.02 -11.70 4.33
C LEU A 9 -0.08 -11.70 5.40
N PRO A 10 0.26 -11.51 6.69
CA PRO A 10 -0.74 -11.34 7.73
C PRO A 10 -1.61 -10.11 7.48
N PRO A 11 -2.96 -10.22 7.53
CA PRO A 11 -3.85 -9.08 7.38
C PRO A 11 -3.78 -8.18 8.63
N LEU A 12 -4.25 -6.94 8.47
CA LEU A 12 -4.14 -5.91 9.51
C LEU A 12 -4.66 -6.33 10.90
N PRO A 13 -5.85 -6.95 11.06
CA PRO A 13 -6.31 -7.46 12.36
C PRO A 13 -5.35 -8.45 13.01
N ALA A 14 -4.66 -9.29 12.21
CA ALA A 14 -3.68 -10.23 12.75
C ALA A 14 -2.44 -9.50 13.27
N SER A 15 -1.93 -8.51 12.52
CA SER A 15 -0.80 -7.66 12.93
C SER A 15 -1.11 -6.82 14.18
N MET A 16 -2.37 -6.47 14.40
CA MET A 16 -2.85 -5.75 15.59
C MET A 16 -3.21 -6.67 16.77
N GLY A 17 -3.12 -7.99 16.61
CA GLY A 17 -3.47 -8.96 17.65
C GLY A 17 -4.98 -9.14 17.88
N LEU A 18 -5.82 -8.67 16.95
CA LEU A 18 -7.28 -8.83 16.94
C LEU A 18 -7.70 -10.16 16.29
N ALA A 19 -6.86 -10.72 15.42
CA ALA A 19 -7.07 -12.02 14.78
C ALA A 19 -5.90 -12.97 15.02
N CYS A 20 -6.09 -14.25 14.76
CA CYS A 20 -5.01 -15.22 14.88
C CYS A 20 -3.91 -14.95 13.83
N TYR A 21 -2.66 -14.83 14.27
CA TYR A 21 -1.53 -14.52 13.39
C TYR A 21 -1.17 -15.63 12.39
N LYS A 22 -1.68 -16.86 12.60
CA LYS A 22 -1.42 -17.99 11.70
C LYS A 22 -2.57 -18.27 10.73
N CYS A 23 -3.81 -18.34 11.23
CA CYS A 23 -4.97 -18.71 10.43
C CYS A 23 -5.85 -17.51 10.04
N TYR A 24 -5.53 -16.32 10.53
CA TYR A 24 -6.19 -15.03 10.26
C TYR A 24 -7.67 -14.94 10.65
N LYS A 25 -8.19 -15.95 11.36
CA LYS A 25 -9.56 -15.93 11.89
C LYS A 25 -9.68 -14.91 13.02
N GLU A 26 -10.73 -14.12 12.94
CA GLU A 26 -11.14 -13.14 13.94
C GLU A 26 -12.43 -13.61 14.64
N GLU A 27 -13.45 -13.98 13.87
CA GLU A 27 -14.74 -14.42 14.39
C GLU A 27 -14.72 -15.88 14.85
N GLY A 28 -15.47 -16.17 15.92
CA GLY A 28 -15.65 -17.52 16.44
C GLY A 28 -14.40 -18.13 17.08
N VAL A 29 -13.34 -17.34 17.31
CA VAL A 29 -12.10 -17.81 17.94
C VAL A 29 -11.66 -16.87 19.06
N LYS A 30 -11.33 -17.43 20.23
CA LYS A 30 -10.62 -16.69 21.28
C LYS A 30 -9.13 -16.73 20.98
N VAL A 31 -8.53 -15.55 20.80
CA VAL A 31 -7.08 -15.41 20.61
C VAL A 31 -6.39 -14.99 21.90
N SER A 32 -5.17 -15.46 22.11
CA SER A 32 -4.31 -15.07 23.24
C SER A 32 -2.98 -14.57 22.72
N LYS A 33 -2.49 -13.46 23.29
CA LYS A 33 -1.19 -12.88 22.93
C LYS A 33 -0.05 -13.86 23.24
N CYS A 34 0.97 -13.87 22.39
CA CYS A 34 2.21 -14.61 22.65
C CYS A 34 2.80 -14.18 23.99
N THR A 35 3.09 -15.12 24.89
CA THR A 35 3.62 -14.80 26.23
C THR A 35 5.02 -14.20 26.21
N GLY A 36 5.80 -14.49 25.15
CA GLY A 36 7.17 -14.01 24.99
C GLY A 36 7.26 -12.53 24.57
N CYS A 37 6.66 -12.18 23.42
CA CYS A 37 6.71 -10.80 22.89
C CYS A 37 5.45 -9.98 23.18
N ARG A 38 4.29 -10.64 23.38
CA ARG A 38 2.97 -10.01 23.54
C ARG A 38 2.53 -9.14 22.35
N ARG A 39 3.08 -9.42 21.15
CA ARG A 39 2.84 -8.66 19.91
C ARG A 39 1.80 -9.30 19.01
N VAL A 40 1.95 -10.59 18.77
CA VAL A 40 1.03 -11.39 17.96
C VAL A 40 0.09 -12.18 18.84
N ALA A 41 -1.09 -12.54 18.33
CA ALA A 41 -2.06 -13.37 19.03
C ALA A 41 -2.36 -14.65 18.26
N TYR A 42 -2.63 -15.75 18.98
CA TYR A 42 -2.95 -17.05 18.38
C TYR A 42 -4.22 -17.62 18.96
N CYS A 43 -5.03 -18.28 18.13
CA CYS A 43 -6.15 -19.06 18.63
C CYS A 43 -5.66 -20.38 19.25
N SER A 44 -6.40 -20.86 20.25
CA SER A 44 -6.28 -22.22 20.77
C SER A 44 -6.60 -23.26 19.69
N PRO A 45 -6.21 -24.54 19.87
CA PRO A 45 -6.64 -25.62 18.99
C PRO A 45 -8.16 -25.63 18.83
N GLY A 46 -8.63 -25.87 17.61
CA GLY A 46 -10.05 -25.98 17.29
C GLY A 46 -10.35 -27.25 16.51
N PRO A 47 -11.63 -27.55 16.21
CA PRO A 47 -12.02 -28.79 15.52
C PRO A 47 -11.34 -28.99 14.17
N LEU A 48 -11.00 -27.88 13.49
CA LEU A 48 -10.38 -27.86 12.16
C LEU A 48 -8.86 -27.62 12.19
N VAL A 49 -8.28 -27.29 13.34
CA VAL A 49 -6.83 -27.02 13.50
C VAL A 49 -6.34 -27.76 14.75
N PRO A 50 -5.82 -29.00 14.58
CA PRO A 50 -5.55 -29.91 15.70
C PRO A 50 -4.33 -29.50 16.55
N LEU A 51 -3.48 -28.60 16.04
CA LEU A 51 -2.33 -28.06 16.76
C LEU A 51 -2.55 -26.58 17.11
N PRO A 52 -2.04 -26.08 18.24
CA PRO A 52 -2.07 -24.65 18.54
C PRO A 52 -1.43 -23.86 17.40
N SER A 53 -2.10 -22.81 16.92
CA SER A 53 -1.61 -21.96 15.83
C SER A 53 -0.21 -21.40 16.09
N LEU A 54 0.15 -21.16 17.37
CA LEU A 54 1.50 -20.78 17.78
C LEU A 54 2.54 -21.83 17.41
N GLN A 55 2.26 -23.12 17.62
CA GLN A 55 3.22 -24.20 17.32
C GLN A 55 3.47 -24.30 15.82
N LEU A 56 2.42 -24.12 15.01
CA LEU A 56 2.51 -24.11 13.54
C LEU A 56 3.32 -22.92 13.01
N ASP A 57 3.26 -21.78 13.71
CA ASP A 57 3.95 -20.56 13.33
C ASP A 57 5.34 -20.38 13.96
N TRP A 58 5.66 -21.16 15.00
CA TRP A 58 6.83 -20.94 15.85
C TRP A 58 8.15 -20.88 15.07
N LYS A 59 8.31 -21.69 14.03
CA LYS A 59 9.52 -21.67 13.19
C LYS A 59 9.74 -20.29 12.53
N GLN A 60 8.67 -19.62 12.13
CA GLN A 60 8.71 -18.29 11.51
C GLN A 60 8.76 -17.19 12.57
N HIS A 61 7.97 -17.31 13.64
CA HIS A 61 7.86 -16.27 14.67
C HIS A 61 9.02 -16.22 15.68
N LYS A 62 9.68 -17.34 16.00
CA LYS A 62 10.63 -17.46 17.12
C LYS A 62 11.72 -16.39 17.15
N LEU A 63 12.33 -16.08 16.00
CA LEU A 63 13.41 -15.08 15.93
C LEU A 63 12.87 -13.68 16.21
N MET A 64 11.78 -13.30 15.54
CA MET A 64 11.15 -12.01 15.76
C MET A 64 10.56 -11.87 17.18
N CYS A 65 10.02 -12.95 17.75
CA CYS A 65 9.56 -12.99 19.14
C CYS A 65 10.67 -12.62 20.11
N LYS A 66 11.87 -13.18 19.91
CA LYS A 66 13.04 -12.90 20.77
C LYS A 66 13.51 -11.46 20.59
N ALA A 67 13.57 -10.97 19.36
CA ALA A 67 13.95 -9.60 19.05
C ALA A 67 12.99 -8.59 19.70
N LEU A 68 11.68 -8.75 19.53
CA LEU A 68 10.69 -7.85 20.15
C LEU A 68 10.72 -7.91 21.69
N SER A 69 10.91 -9.10 22.26
CA SER A 69 11.06 -9.28 23.71
C SER A 69 12.35 -8.64 24.26
N SER A 70 13.43 -8.61 23.48
CA SER A 70 14.69 -7.98 23.91
C SER A 70 14.60 -6.45 23.90
N VAL A 71 13.89 -5.84 22.94
CA VAL A 71 13.65 -4.38 22.93
C VAL A 71 13.05 -3.90 24.25
N GLU A 72 12.06 -4.62 24.79
CA GLU A 72 11.39 -4.24 26.04
C GLU A 72 12.32 -4.30 27.27
N LYS A 73 13.38 -5.12 27.21
CA LYS A 73 14.31 -5.38 28.32
C LYS A 73 15.61 -4.60 28.21
N GLU A 74 15.93 -4.07 27.03
CA GLU A 74 17.17 -3.36 26.74
C GLU A 74 17.11 -1.92 27.31
N PRO A 75 17.97 -1.56 28.29
CA PRO A 75 17.90 -0.24 28.93
C PRO A 75 18.08 0.93 27.95
N LEU A 76 18.95 0.76 26.95
CA LEU A 76 19.15 1.77 25.89
C LEU A 76 17.90 1.94 25.03
N ALA A 77 17.21 0.86 24.70
CA ALA A 77 15.94 0.92 23.97
C ALA A 77 14.87 1.61 24.81
N ALA A 78 14.76 1.28 26.10
CA ALA A 78 13.83 1.94 27.01
C ALA A 78 14.10 3.43 27.14
N SER A 79 15.36 3.83 27.26
CA SER A 79 15.72 5.25 27.30
C SER A 79 15.32 5.97 26.01
N ALA A 80 15.69 5.42 24.85
CA ALA A 80 15.40 6.03 23.55
C ALA A 80 13.90 6.13 23.26
N LEU A 81 13.15 5.06 23.53
CA LEU A 81 11.72 4.97 23.21
C LEU A 81 10.85 5.81 24.15
N LEU A 82 11.22 5.91 25.44
CA LEU A 82 10.44 6.67 26.42
C LEU A 82 10.77 8.16 26.41
N PHE A 83 11.97 8.56 25.98
CA PHE A 83 12.40 9.96 25.96
C PHE A 83 11.54 10.84 25.04
N ALA A 84 11.08 10.29 23.91
CA ALA A 84 10.32 11.03 22.90
C ALA A 84 8.81 11.05 23.15
N LEU A 85 8.30 10.43 24.22
CA LEU A 85 6.88 10.37 24.49
C LEU A 85 6.36 11.68 25.09
N PRO A 86 5.17 12.13 24.69
CA PRO A 86 4.60 13.33 25.26
C PRO A 86 4.07 13.03 26.66
N ASP A 87 4.29 13.98 27.57
CA ASP A 87 3.75 13.94 28.94
C ASP A 87 2.23 14.17 28.93
N GLU A 88 1.75 15.03 28.02
CA GLU A 88 0.33 15.35 27.83
C GLU A 88 -0.23 14.81 26.52
N ALA A 89 -1.53 14.62 26.47
CA ALA A 89 -2.22 14.22 25.24
C ALA A 89 -2.25 15.38 24.23
N THR A 90 -2.15 15.08 22.94
CA THR A 90 -2.24 16.08 21.88
C THR A 90 -3.10 15.58 20.71
N SER A 91 -3.74 16.51 20.01
CA SER A 91 -4.42 16.28 18.73
C SER A 91 -3.60 16.75 17.53
N ASP A 92 -2.35 17.22 17.75
CA ASP A 92 -1.46 17.63 16.68
C ASP A 92 -0.88 16.39 15.97
N LEU A 93 -1.45 16.08 14.80
CA LEU A 93 -1.03 14.95 13.98
C LEU A 93 0.44 15.03 13.55
N ASN A 94 1.00 16.22 13.33
CA ASN A 94 2.40 16.35 12.92
C ASN A 94 3.34 15.92 14.06
N VAL A 95 3.00 16.29 15.30
CA VAL A 95 3.75 15.86 16.49
C VAL A 95 3.59 14.35 16.68
N LEU A 96 2.36 13.85 16.63
CA LEU A 96 2.08 12.41 16.81
C LEU A 96 2.79 11.56 15.76
N HIS A 97 2.73 11.94 14.47
CA HIS A 97 3.34 11.19 13.37
C HIS A 97 4.88 11.16 13.46
N LYS A 98 5.52 12.28 13.83
CA LYS A 98 6.98 12.31 14.05
C LYS A 98 7.40 11.34 15.16
N ILE A 99 6.63 11.29 16.25
CA ILE A 99 6.93 10.40 17.38
C ILE A 99 6.72 8.94 16.98
N THR A 100 5.63 8.62 16.28
CA THR A 100 5.36 7.24 15.85
C THR A 100 6.36 6.72 14.83
N GLU A 101 6.81 7.58 13.91
CA GLU A 101 7.82 7.25 12.90
C GLU A 101 9.20 7.03 13.54
N ALA A 102 9.61 7.91 14.47
CA ALA A 102 10.83 7.74 15.25
C ALA A 102 10.79 6.47 16.11
N HIS A 103 9.64 6.19 16.75
CA HIS A 103 9.43 4.99 17.54
C HIS A 103 9.53 3.72 16.69
N GLY A 104 8.81 3.65 15.56
CA GLY A 104 8.84 2.53 14.64
C GLY A 104 10.25 2.26 14.13
N SER A 105 10.96 3.31 13.70
CA SER A 105 12.35 3.25 13.24
C SER A 105 13.30 2.73 14.33
N THR A 106 13.12 3.18 15.58
CA THR A 106 13.93 2.75 16.73
C THR A 106 13.70 1.28 17.03
N VAL A 107 12.44 0.83 17.16
CA VAL A 107 12.10 -0.58 17.42
C VAL A 107 12.66 -1.46 16.30
N LEU A 108 12.50 -1.06 15.04
CA LEU A 108 13.01 -1.79 13.89
C LEU A 108 14.55 -1.91 13.94
N SER A 109 15.26 -0.83 14.25
CA SER A 109 16.73 -0.83 14.36
C SER A 109 17.23 -1.83 15.41
N PHE A 110 16.60 -1.87 16.58
CA PHE A 110 16.95 -2.85 17.61
C PHE A 110 16.60 -4.28 17.17
N CYS A 111 15.46 -4.48 16.50
CA CYS A 111 15.08 -5.79 16.00
C CYS A 111 16.07 -6.31 14.94
N VAL A 112 16.45 -5.49 13.96
CA VAL A 112 17.44 -5.83 12.93
C VAL A 112 18.78 -6.22 13.56
N ARG A 113 19.25 -5.44 14.55
CA ARG A 113 20.46 -5.78 15.31
C ARG A 113 20.34 -7.13 16.00
N SER A 114 19.20 -7.41 16.64
CA SER A 114 18.95 -8.70 17.31
C SER A 114 18.79 -9.87 16.33
N LEU A 115 18.29 -9.62 15.11
CA LEU A 115 18.08 -10.63 14.07
C LEU A 115 19.37 -10.97 13.32
N GLY A 116 20.32 -10.03 13.24
CA GLY A 116 21.54 -10.18 12.43
C GLY A 116 21.28 -10.18 10.92
N ARG A 117 20.09 -9.77 10.50
CA ARG A 117 19.67 -9.65 9.10
C ARG A 117 18.62 -8.55 8.96
N ARG A 118 18.39 -8.11 7.72
CA ARG A 118 17.22 -7.29 7.40
C ARG A 118 15.93 -8.04 7.69
N GLU A 119 14.94 -7.31 8.14
CA GLU A 119 13.58 -7.77 8.35
C GLU A 119 12.91 -8.23 7.04
N THR A 120 11.99 -9.18 7.18
CA THR A 120 11.04 -9.54 6.12
C THR A 120 9.85 -8.56 6.10
N ILE A 121 9.05 -8.57 5.02
CA ILE A 121 7.85 -7.71 4.92
C ILE A 121 6.87 -7.97 6.08
N PRO A 122 6.50 -9.22 6.44
CA PRO A 122 5.61 -9.47 7.59
C PRO A 122 6.16 -8.93 8.91
N GLU A 123 7.47 -9.01 9.10
CA GLU A 123 8.17 -8.52 10.29
C GLU A 123 8.15 -6.99 10.39
N ARG A 124 8.36 -6.29 9.27
CA ARG A 124 8.22 -4.84 9.18
C ARG A 124 6.79 -4.39 9.45
N ASN A 125 5.81 -5.08 8.85
CA ASN A 125 4.39 -4.78 9.00
C ASN A 125 3.91 -4.94 10.45
N LEU A 126 4.45 -5.92 11.19
CA LEU A 126 4.16 -6.13 12.61
C LEU A 126 4.60 -4.94 13.50
N ILE A 127 5.67 -4.23 13.11
CA ILE A 127 6.13 -3.02 13.80
C ILE A 127 5.34 -1.79 13.32
N GLY A 128 5.15 -1.67 12.00
CA GLY A 128 4.47 -0.56 11.35
C GLY A 128 3.02 -0.38 11.81
N TRP A 129 2.26 -1.47 11.89
CA TRP A 129 0.85 -1.43 12.29
C TRP A 129 0.60 -1.88 13.73
N GLU A 130 1.60 -1.70 14.59
CA GLU A 130 1.42 -1.82 16.02
C GLU A 130 0.30 -0.89 16.51
N PRO A 131 -0.66 -1.38 17.33
CA PRO A 131 -1.65 -0.55 17.98
C PRO A 131 -1.02 0.58 18.82
N ARG A 132 -1.51 1.80 18.61
CA ARG A 132 -1.01 3.04 19.23
C ARG A 132 -2.16 3.89 19.74
N CYS A 133 -1.95 4.55 20.86
CA CYS A 133 -2.88 5.54 21.39
C CYS A 133 -2.98 6.74 20.44
N MET A 134 -4.19 7.09 19.98
CA MET A 134 -4.41 8.24 19.10
C MET A 134 -4.06 9.58 19.75
N GLY A 135 -4.10 9.70 21.08
CA GLY A 135 -3.80 10.95 21.78
C GLY A 135 -2.35 11.11 22.26
N CYS A 136 -1.56 10.02 22.31
CA CYS A 136 -0.20 10.10 22.89
C CYS A 136 0.81 9.11 22.30
N THR A 137 0.46 8.38 21.24
CA THR A 137 1.30 7.41 20.51
C THR A 137 1.73 6.14 21.27
N ARG A 138 1.49 6.09 22.59
CA ARG A 138 1.85 4.94 23.45
C ARG A 138 1.28 3.65 22.91
N THR A 139 2.09 2.61 22.99
CA THR A 139 1.72 1.25 22.62
C THR A 139 1.64 0.40 23.88
N ASP A 140 1.04 -0.79 23.81
CA ASP A 140 1.06 -1.72 24.94
C ASP A 140 2.50 -2.05 25.39
N GLN A 141 3.48 -2.03 24.47
CA GLN A 141 4.89 -2.25 24.82
C GLN A 141 5.43 -1.08 25.65
N LEU A 142 5.22 0.15 25.19
CA LEU A 142 5.69 1.35 25.89
C LEU A 142 5.06 1.48 27.28
N ILE A 143 3.75 1.21 27.40
CA ILE A 143 3.04 1.25 28.68
C ILE A 143 3.66 0.27 29.68
N ARG A 144 4.06 -0.93 29.24
CA ARG A 144 4.77 -1.90 30.09
C ARG A 144 6.17 -1.43 30.47
N MET A 145 6.89 -0.79 29.55
CA MET A 145 8.23 -0.23 29.82
C MET A 145 8.15 0.91 30.85
N GLU A 146 7.16 1.80 30.74
CA GLU A 146 6.88 2.84 31.75
C GLU A 146 6.54 2.22 33.10
N ALA A 147 5.67 1.20 33.13
CA ALA A 147 5.30 0.49 34.34
C ALA A 147 6.49 -0.23 35.00
N ALA A 148 7.37 -0.85 34.21
CA ALA A 148 8.59 -1.49 34.72
C ALA A 148 9.55 -0.46 35.35
N LYS A 149 9.73 0.70 34.70
CA LYS A 149 10.56 1.81 35.23
C LYS A 149 9.99 2.39 36.53
N LYS A 150 8.66 2.49 36.65
CA LYS A 150 7.96 2.90 37.88
C LYS A 150 7.97 1.80 38.95
N GLY A 151 7.89 0.53 38.54
CA GLY A 151 7.87 -0.66 39.40
C GLY A 151 9.20 -0.96 40.10
N THR A 152 10.31 -0.39 39.63
CA THR A 152 11.55 -0.26 40.43
C THR A 152 11.41 0.65 41.67
N GLN A 153 10.24 1.24 41.93
CA GLN A 153 9.92 2.01 43.14
C GLN A 153 8.64 1.56 43.90
N SER A 154 7.98 0.45 43.54
CA SER A 154 6.74 0.06 44.23
C SER A 154 6.49 -1.45 44.24
N THR A 155 6.71 -2.06 45.41
CA THR A 155 6.17 -3.37 45.79
C THR A 155 4.70 -3.23 46.17
N SER A 156 3.77 -3.64 45.30
CA SER A 156 2.49 -4.19 45.77
C SER A 156 1.94 -5.20 44.76
N THR A 157 1.73 -6.40 45.30
CA THR A 157 1.13 -7.56 44.66
C THR A 157 -0.37 -7.51 44.85
N SER A 158 -1.12 -7.22 43.78
CA SER A 158 -2.51 -7.64 43.65
C SER A 158 -2.74 -8.09 42.21
N GLU A 159 -2.72 -9.42 42.02
CA GLU A 159 -3.25 -10.08 40.84
C GLU A 159 -4.76 -9.79 40.81
N ASP A 160 -5.23 -9.01 39.83
CA ASP A 160 -6.62 -8.95 39.30
C ASP A 160 -7.05 -7.57 38.74
N VAL A 161 -6.19 -6.55 38.79
CA VAL A 161 -6.39 -5.34 37.95
C VAL A 161 -5.62 -5.53 36.64
N PRO A 162 -6.28 -5.61 35.46
CA PRO A 162 -5.56 -5.60 34.19
C PRO A 162 -4.74 -4.31 34.14
N GLY A 163 -3.42 -4.44 34.03
CA GLY A 163 -2.54 -3.28 33.90
C GLY A 163 -2.97 -2.35 32.75
N PRO A 164 -2.47 -1.11 32.72
CA PRO A 164 -2.81 -0.16 31.67
C PRO A 164 -2.54 -0.79 30.30
N HIS A 165 -3.55 -0.75 29.44
CA HIS A 165 -3.53 -1.31 28.09
C HIS A 165 -4.31 -0.41 27.15
N LEU A 166 -4.06 -0.56 25.86
CA LEU A 166 -4.83 0.12 24.84
C LEU A 166 -6.26 -0.42 24.75
N THR A 167 -7.24 0.47 24.82
CA THR A 167 -8.65 0.17 24.61
C THR A 167 -9.02 0.47 23.15
N PRO A 168 -9.55 -0.49 22.38
CA PRO A 168 -9.98 -0.26 21.00
C PRO A 168 -11.26 0.58 20.90
N CYS A 169 -11.47 1.23 19.76
CA CYS A 169 -12.74 1.87 19.41
C CYS A 169 -13.83 0.81 19.26
N PRO A 170 -14.97 0.91 19.95
CA PRO A 170 -16.01 -0.12 19.94
C PRO A 170 -16.73 -0.27 18.60
N ARG A 171 -16.50 0.64 17.64
CA ARG A 171 -17.13 0.60 16.31
C ARG A 171 -16.24 -0.01 15.24
N CYS A 172 -14.95 0.29 15.23
CA CYS A 172 -14.04 -0.13 14.16
C CYS A 172 -12.97 -1.14 14.62
N ASP A 173 -12.66 -1.19 15.92
CA ASP A 173 -11.58 -1.99 16.54
C ASP A 173 -10.15 -1.69 16.04
N LEU A 174 -9.96 -0.79 15.08
CA LEU A 174 -8.63 -0.46 14.50
C LEU A 174 -8.02 0.85 15.02
N SER A 175 -8.68 1.52 15.95
CA SER A 175 -8.18 2.73 16.59
C SER A 175 -8.18 2.53 18.09
N PHE A 176 -7.19 3.10 18.78
CA PHE A 176 -6.96 2.77 20.18
C PHE A 176 -6.64 4.03 21.00
N CYS A 177 -7.04 4.04 22.26
CA CYS A 177 -6.57 5.01 23.25
C CYS A 177 -6.23 4.30 24.57
N CYS A 178 -5.26 4.83 25.32
CA CYS A 178 -4.88 4.26 26.63
C CYS A 178 -5.67 4.85 27.81
N SER A 179 -6.57 5.81 27.59
CA SER A 179 -7.42 6.42 28.63
C SER A 179 -8.68 7.04 28.04
N PRO A 180 -9.75 7.25 28.85
CA PRO A 180 -10.94 8.01 28.42
C PRO A 180 -10.62 9.44 27.98
N ALA A 181 -9.72 10.13 28.69
CA ALA A 181 -9.31 11.50 28.32
C ALA A 181 -8.66 11.57 26.93
N HIS A 182 -7.88 10.55 26.55
CA HIS A 182 -7.32 10.49 25.19
C HIS A 182 -8.39 10.18 24.14
N TRP A 183 -9.45 9.44 24.50
CA TRP A 183 -10.59 9.23 23.63
C TRP A 183 -11.34 10.53 23.35
N GLU A 184 -11.60 11.34 24.38
CA GLU A 184 -12.26 12.64 24.23
C GLU A 184 -11.48 13.55 23.27
N LEU A 185 -10.14 13.60 23.42
CA LEU A 185 -9.27 14.36 22.54
C LEU A 185 -9.26 13.83 21.09
N ALA A 186 -9.16 12.50 20.93
CA ALA A 186 -9.12 11.88 19.62
C ALA A 186 -10.48 11.85 18.91
N GLN A 187 -11.58 12.11 19.62
CA GLN A 187 -12.94 11.95 19.09
C GLN A 187 -13.19 12.84 17.87
N SER A 188 -12.71 14.08 17.91
CA SER A 188 -12.86 15.04 16.81
C SER A 188 -12.15 14.56 15.55
N LEU A 189 -10.93 14.05 15.67
CA LEU A 189 -10.18 13.48 14.55
C LEU A 189 -10.82 12.19 14.04
N HIS A 190 -11.20 11.30 14.95
CA HIS A 190 -11.69 9.95 14.62
C HIS A 190 -13.07 9.95 13.94
N HIS A 191 -13.95 10.90 14.30
CA HIS A 191 -15.32 10.99 13.79
C HIS A 191 -15.56 12.14 12.79
N SER A 192 -14.53 12.92 12.44
CA SER A 192 -14.62 13.88 11.34
C SER A 192 -14.29 13.22 10.00
N PRO A 193 -14.84 13.74 8.88
CA PRO A 193 -14.46 13.32 7.53
C PRO A 193 -12.94 13.31 7.36
N CYS A 194 -12.40 12.18 6.88
CA CYS A 194 -10.97 12.03 6.71
C CYS A 194 -10.52 12.67 5.38
N PRO A 195 -9.55 13.62 5.39
CA PRO A 195 -9.03 14.21 4.16
C PRO A 195 -8.42 13.19 3.20
N ASP A 196 -7.84 12.11 3.73
CA ASP A 196 -7.19 11.05 2.97
C ASP A 196 -8.17 9.95 2.54
N GLY A 197 -9.36 9.91 3.16
CA GLY A 197 -10.41 8.95 2.84
C GLY A 197 -11.18 9.29 1.55
N HIS A 198 -12.21 8.51 1.25
CA HIS A 198 -13.15 8.79 0.18
C HIS A 198 -14.56 9.05 0.71
N ASP A 199 -15.44 9.57 -0.15
CA ASP A 199 -16.88 9.68 0.11
C ASP A 199 -17.30 10.50 1.34
N GLY A 200 -16.40 11.32 1.90
CA GLY A 200 -16.65 12.07 3.13
C GLY A 200 -16.71 11.20 4.37
N LEU A 201 -16.24 9.96 4.29
CA LEU A 201 -16.23 9.01 5.39
C LEU A 201 -15.30 9.48 6.51
N THR A 202 -15.71 9.19 7.74
CA THR A 202 -14.90 9.47 8.92
C THR A 202 -13.73 8.51 9.03
N HIS A 203 -12.70 8.84 9.79
CA HIS A 203 -11.60 7.89 10.06
C HIS A 203 -12.10 6.58 10.70
N CYS A 204 -13.15 6.64 11.54
CA CYS A 204 -13.84 5.44 12.05
C CYS A 204 -14.47 4.61 10.93
N ASP A 205 -15.17 5.24 10.00
CA ASP A 205 -15.87 4.54 8.91
C ASP A 205 -14.89 3.93 7.90
N MET A 206 -13.81 4.64 7.57
CA MET A 206 -12.71 4.11 6.75
C MET A 206 -12.13 2.82 7.36
N ASN A 207 -11.85 2.82 8.67
CA ASN A 207 -11.39 1.63 9.38
C ASN A 207 -12.39 0.46 9.33
N ARG A 208 -13.69 0.74 9.32
CA ARG A 208 -14.73 -0.30 9.15
C ARG A 208 -14.70 -0.87 7.74
N GLU A 209 -14.51 -0.03 6.73
CA GLU A 209 -14.37 -0.48 5.34
C GLU A 209 -13.14 -1.35 5.15
N ILE A 210 -12.00 -0.98 5.73
CA ILE A 210 -10.77 -1.80 5.72
C ILE A 210 -11.04 -3.21 6.27
N ARG A 211 -11.79 -3.32 7.38
CA ARG A 211 -12.15 -4.64 7.93
C ARG A 211 -13.10 -5.40 7.01
N ALA A 212 -14.06 -4.73 6.39
CA ALA A 212 -14.94 -5.36 5.42
C ALA A 212 -14.17 -5.88 4.19
N ASP A 213 -13.16 -5.12 3.73
CA ASP A 213 -12.32 -5.49 2.61
C ASP A 213 -11.43 -6.70 2.93
N ILE A 214 -10.83 -6.73 4.12
CA ILE A 214 -10.04 -7.88 4.58
C ILE A 214 -10.91 -9.14 4.69
N LYS A 215 -12.14 -9.01 5.19
CA LYS A 215 -13.09 -10.15 5.24
C LYS A 215 -13.45 -10.61 3.83
N PHE A 216 -13.73 -9.68 2.92
CA PHE A 216 -14.01 -10.00 1.52
C PHE A 216 -12.84 -10.74 0.86
N GLU A 217 -11.60 -10.27 1.01
CA GLU A 217 -10.41 -10.95 0.50
C GLU A 217 -10.25 -12.36 1.08
N GLN A 218 -10.49 -12.54 2.38
CA GLN A 218 -10.41 -13.85 3.00
C GLN A 218 -11.45 -14.82 2.43
N VAL A 219 -12.68 -14.35 2.18
CA VAL A 219 -13.73 -15.13 1.52
C VAL A 219 -13.31 -15.49 0.09
N MET A 220 -12.87 -14.51 -0.70
CA MET A 220 -12.44 -14.74 -2.08
C MET A 220 -11.25 -15.72 -2.17
N ALA A 221 -10.27 -15.58 -1.27
CA ALA A 221 -9.12 -16.48 -1.20
C ALA A 221 -9.51 -17.92 -0.81
N SER A 222 -10.60 -18.09 -0.04
CA SER A 222 -11.11 -19.41 0.35
C SER A 222 -11.97 -20.09 -0.73
N ALA A 223 -12.47 -19.32 -1.70
CA ALA A 223 -13.42 -19.78 -2.71
C ALA A 223 -12.78 -20.42 -3.96
N GLU A 224 -11.46 -20.70 -3.95
CA GLU A 224 -10.72 -21.30 -5.08
C GLU A 224 -11.04 -20.66 -6.45
N SER A 225 -11.10 -19.33 -6.54
CA SER A 225 -11.30 -18.65 -7.82
C SER A 225 -9.97 -18.44 -8.56
N GLY A 226 -9.28 -19.51 -8.95
CA GLY A 226 -8.27 -19.58 -10.04
C GLY A 226 -7.08 -18.59 -10.08
N ALA A 227 -7.00 -17.59 -9.21
CA ALA A 227 -6.00 -16.53 -9.20
C ALA A 227 -4.83 -16.93 -8.29
N PRO A 228 -3.58 -16.90 -8.77
CA PRO A 228 -2.41 -17.16 -7.94
C PRO A 228 -2.36 -16.19 -6.75
N GLY A 229 -2.55 -16.67 -5.52
CA GLY A 229 -2.41 -15.88 -4.29
C GLY A 229 -3.72 -15.42 -3.64
N GLY A 230 -4.89 -15.70 -4.22
CA GLY A 230 -6.20 -15.36 -3.61
C GLY A 230 -6.56 -13.87 -3.68
N GLU A 231 -5.88 -13.09 -4.52
CA GLU A 231 -6.22 -11.68 -4.78
C GLU A 231 -7.42 -11.59 -5.74
N PHE A 232 -8.32 -10.63 -5.47
CA PHE A 232 -9.40 -10.31 -6.39
C PHE A 232 -8.81 -9.78 -7.71
N LEU A 233 -9.26 -10.34 -8.83
CA LEU A 233 -8.84 -9.91 -10.15
C LEU A 233 -10.05 -9.47 -10.98
N TRP A 234 -10.02 -8.21 -11.42
CA TRP A 234 -11.00 -7.73 -12.40
C TRP A 234 -10.79 -8.43 -13.75
N MET A 235 -11.85 -9.08 -14.25
CA MET A 235 -11.91 -9.58 -15.62
C MET A 235 -12.61 -8.53 -16.49
N PRO A 236 -11.95 -7.99 -17.52
CA PRO A 236 -12.53 -6.98 -18.38
C PRO A 236 -13.86 -7.44 -19.01
N GLU A 237 -14.95 -6.70 -18.78
CA GLU A 237 -16.26 -6.99 -19.38
C GLU A 237 -16.66 -5.95 -20.42
N ARG A 238 -17.07 -6.47 -21.60
CA ARG A 238 -17.69 -5.79 -22.74
C ARG A 238 -16.92 -4.61 -23.33
N ILE A 239 -16.46 -4.82 -24.55
CA ILE A 239 -15.93 -3.77 -25.44
C ILE A 239 -17.00 -2.67 -25.61
N LYS A 240 -16.62 -1.43 -25.33
CA LYS A 240 -17.47 -0.25 -25.56
C LYS A 240 -17.58 0.03 -27.06
N LYS A 241 -18.72 0.59 -27.47
CA LYS A 241 -18.95 0.96 -28.89
C LYS A 241 -18.06 2.12 -29.34
N GLU A 242 -17.81 3.06 -28.44
CA GLU A 242 -17.00 4.25 -28.66
C GLU A 242 -16.31 4.66 -27.36
N TRP A 243 -15.28 5.51 -27.49
CA TRP A 243 -14.64 6.14 -26.34
C TRP A 243 -15.63 7.06 -25.64
N MET A 244 -15.73 6.91 -24.32
CA MET A 244 -16.47 7.83 -23.45
C MET A 244 -15.47 8.43 -22.47
N SER A 245 -15.55 9.73 -22.26
CA SER A 245 -14.67 10.46 -21.35
C SER A 245 -14.55 9.75 -20.01
N SER A 246 -13.30 9.62 -19.54
CA SER A 246 -13.01 9.05 -18.23
C SER A 246 -13.28 10.05 -17.09
N ALA A 247 -13.67 11.29 -17.40
CA ALA A 247 -14.08 12.28 -16.39
C ALA A 247 -15.40 11.93 -15.68
N VAL A 248 -16.16 10.95 -16.20
CA VAL A 248 -17.32 10.37 -15.51
C VAL A 248 -16.78 9.34 -14.51
N GLY A 249 -16.34 9.83 -13.34
CA GLY A 249 -15.72 9.02 -12.30
C GLY A 249 -16.62 7.91 -11.72
N VAL A 250 -16.03 7.18 -10.76
CA VAL A 250 -16.63 6.08 -9.98
C VAL A 250 -18.08 6.40 -9.56
N PRO A 251 -19.00 5.41 -9.56
CA PRO A 251 -20.41 5.61 -9.21
C PRO A 251 -20.61 6.48 -7.97
N LYS A 252 -21.62 7.36 -8.01
CA LYS A 252 -21.94 8.28 -6.90
C LYS A 252 -22.72 7.61 -5.76
N GLU A 253 -23.10 6.34 -5.90
CA GLU A 253 -23.83 5.60 -4.87
C GLU A 253 -22.89 5.26 -3.71
N ARG A 254 -23.15 5.83 -2.53
CA ARG A 254 -22.27 5.73 -1.37
C ARG A 254 -23.05 5.15 -0.18
N PRO A 255 -22.44 4.30 0.68
CA PRO A 255 -21.06 3.78 0.62
C PRO A 255 -20.88 2.64 -0.39
N MET A 256 -19.69 2.53 -0.97
CA MET A 256 -19.36 1.47 -1.92
C MET A 256 -19.21 0.11 -1.20
N GLY A 257 -19.61 -0.98 -1.86
CA GLY A 257 -19.37 -2.34 -1.33
C GLY A 257 -17.90 -2.78 -1.49
N PRO A 258 -17.42 -3.77 -0.71
CA PRO A 258 -16.04 -4.26 -0.76
C PRO A 258 -15.64 -4.78 -2.14
N TRP A 259 -16.59 -5.35 -2.90
CA TRP A 259 -16.34 -5.77 -4.28
C TRP A 259 -15.97 -4.60 -5.18
N VAL A 260 -16.64 -3.45 -5.07
CA VAL A 260 -16.31 -2.29 -5.92
C VAL A 260 -14.99 -1.67 -5.50
N ARG A 261 -14.68 -1.62 -4.19
CA ARG A 261 -13.37 -1.21 -3.71
C ARG A 261 -12.26 -2.13 -4.24
N ALA A 262 -12.45 -3.45 -4.22
CA ALA A 262 -11.51 -4.40 -4.83
C ALA A 262 -11.39 -4.23 -6.36
N ALA A 263 -12.49 -3.96 -7.07
CA ALA A 263 -12.47 -3.66 -8.49
C ALA A 263 -11.69 -2.38 -8.81
N SER A 264 -11.85 -1.33 -8.00
CA SER A 264 -11.09 -0.08 -8.15
C SER A 264 -9.58 -0.29 -8.07
N GLU A 265 -9.14 -1.25 -7.25
CA GLU A 265 -7.74 -1.60 -7.08
C GLU A 265 -7.15 -2.31 -8.30
N SER A 266 -7.94 -3.15 -8.97
CA SER A 266 -7.50 -3.77 -10.24
C SER A 266 -7.53 -2.78 -11.41
N LEU A 267 -8.48 -1.84 -11.39
CA LEU A 267 -8.74 -0.92 -12.49
C LEU A 267 -7.92 0.39 -12.41
N THR A 268 -7.31 0.70 -11.27
CA THR A 268 -6.68 2.00 -11.08
C THR A 268 -5.58 2.29 -12.11
N MET A 269 -4.72 1.33 -12.45
CA MET A 269 -3.66 1.52 -13.45
C MET A 269 -4.20 1.82 -14.87
N PRO A 270 -5.02 0.94 -15.49
CA PRO A 270 -5.50 1.17 -16.86
C PRO A 270 -6.38 2.43 -16.95
N MET A 271 -7.18 2.71 -15.93
CA MET A 271 -8.04 3.90 -15.94
C MET A 271 -7.24 5.19 -15.73
N THR A 272 -6.18 5.16 -14.92
CA THR A 272 -5.27 6.31 -14.78
C THR A 272 -4.51 6.60 -16.08
N ILE A 273 -4.08 5.56 -16.82
CA ILE A 273 -3.47 5.73 -18.15
C ILE A 273 -4.44 6.44 -19.10
N LEU A 274 -5.68 5.96 -19.16
CA LEU A 274 -6.71 6.55 -20.03
C LEU A 274 -7.00 8.00 -19.65
N TYR A 275 -7.08 8.29 -18.35
CA TYR A 275 -7.26 9.66 -17.85
C TYR A 275 -6.09 10.56 -18.21
N ALA A 276 -4.84 10.10 -18.01
CA ALA A 276 -3.65 10.87 -18.40
C ALA A 276 -3.60 11.14 -19.91
N LEU A 277 -3.89 10.13 -20.74
CA LEU A 277 -3.97 10.31 -22.20
C LEU A 277 -5.06 11.31 -22.60
N GLU A 278 -6.23 11.28 -21.96
CA GLU A 278 -7.31 12.24 -22.19
C GLU A 278 -6.90 13.67 -21.82
N GLN A 279 -6.20 13.86 -20.70
CA GLN A 279 -5.75 15.19 -20.26
C GLN A 279 -4.62 15.75 -21.13
N LEU A 280 -3.70 14.91 -21.63
CA LEU A 280 -2.51 15.34 -22.39
C LEU A 280 -2.74 15.49 -23.90
N ASN A 281 -3.91 15.15 -24.40
CA ASN A 281 -4.25 15.22 -25.82
C ASN A 281 -5.48 16.09 -26.07
N GLU A 282 -5.38 16.90 -27.12
CA GLU A 282 -6.53 17.62 -27.64
C GLU A 282 -7.37 16.67 -28.51
N GLY A 283 -8.66 16.57 -28.20
CA GLY A 283 -9.61 15.73 -28.93
C GLY A 283 -9.39 14.22 -28.74
N ASP A 284 -9.93 13.43 -29.67
CA ASP A 284 -10.03 11.97 -29.55
C ASP A 284 -9.07 11.19 -30.47
N ALA A 285 -8.15 11.86 -31.17
CA ALA A 285 -7.29 11.22 -32.18
C ALA A 285 -6.43 10.09 -31.59
N TRP A 286 -5.98 10.24 -30.34
CA TRP A 286 -5.22 9.22 -29.62
C TRP A 286 -6.00 7.91 -29.42
N THR A 287 -7.33 7.96 -29.39
CA THR A 287 -8.21 6.78 -29.22
C THR A 287 -8.34 5.93 -30.49
N LYS A 288 -7.87 6.46 -31.63
CA LYS A 288 -8.02 5.88 -32.98
C LYS A 288 -6.71 5.31 -33.53
N LYS A 289 -5.62 5.35 -32.75
CA LYS A 289 -4.32 4.82 -33.15
C LYS A 289 -4.40 3.31 -33.36
N HIS A 290 -3.69 2.80 -34.36
CA HIS A 290 -3.58 1.35 -34.55
C HIS A 290 -2.85 0.69 -33.37
N THR A 291 -1.73 1.28 -32.98
CA THR A 291 -0.92 0.88 -31.83
C THR A 291 -0.88 2.02 -30.82
N LEU A 292 -1.25 1.74 -29.58
CA LEU A 292 -1.06 2.61 -28.43
C LEU A 292 0.12 2.08 -27.62
N THR A 293 1.14 2.91 -27.38
CA THR A 293 2.37 2.54 -26.67
C THR A 293 2.47 3.29 -25.35
N VAL A 294 2.48 2.55 -24.24
CA VAL A 294 2.61 3.09 -22.89
C VAL A 294 3.89 2.54 -22.26
N HIS A 295 4.74 3.42 -21.74
CA HIS A 295 5.92 3.03 -20.97
C HIS A 295 5.61 3.17 -19.49
N VAL A 296 5.63 2.09 -18.74
CA VAL A 296 5.51 2.10 -17.28
C VAL A 296 6.91 2.18 -16.68
N LEU A 297 7.16 3.25 -15.94
CA LEU A 297 8.46 3.58 -15.36
C LEU A 297 8.55 3.07 -13.92
N GLY A 298 9.73 2.60 -13.52
CA GLY A 298 9.94 2.05 -12.18
C GLY A 298 9.17 0.74 -11.95
N ALA A 299 8.84 0.01 -13.02
CA ALA A 299 8.05 -1.21 -12.92
C ALA A 299 8.77 -2.30 -12.09
N ASP A 300 8.02 -2.99 -11.25
CA ASP A 300 8.44 -4.15 -10.46
C ASP A 300 7.63 -5.41 -10.85
N THR A 301 7.88 -6.53 -10.14
CA THR A 301 7.19 -7.80 -10.40
C THR A 301 5.66 -7.77 -10.25
N LYS A 302 5.09 -6.81 -9.51
CA LYS A 302 3.65 -6.61 -9.32
C LYS A 302 3.00 -6.13 -10.61
N GLU A 303 3.61 -5.16 -11.31
CA GLU A 303 3.08 -4.67 -12.59
C GLU A 303 3.12 -5.78 -13.66
N ILE A 304 4.11 -6.69 -13.61
CA ILE A 304 4.16 -7.87 -14.48
C ILE A 304 2.95 -8.78 -14.22
N LYS A 305 2.70 -9.12 -12.95
CA LYS A 305 1.58 -10.00 -12.56
C LYS A 305 0.22 -9.37 -12.88
N GLY A 306 0.11 -8.05 -12.77
CA GLY A 306 -1.08 -7.28 -13.10
C GLY A 306 -1.32 -7.12 -14.60
N GLY A 307 -0.44 -7.58 -15.49
CA GLY A 307 -0.49 -7.30 -16.93
C GLY A 307 -1.84 -7.58 -17.63
N VAL A 308 -2.61 -8.51 -17.08
CA VAL A 308 -3.97 -8.87 -17.52
C VAL A 308 -4.96 -7.70 -17.49
N VAL A 309 -4.81 -6.75 -16.56
CA VAL A 309 -5.77 -5.64 -16.40
C VAL A 309 -5.67 -4.59 -17.52
N PHE A 310 -4.52 -4.52 -18.20
CA PHE A 310 -4.33 -3.56 -19.31
C PHE A 310 -5.20 -3.89 -20.54
N GLU A 311 -5.80 -5.07 -20.62
CA GLU A 311 -6.80 -5.36 -21.67
C GLU A 311 -8.05 -4.48 -21.53
N GLU A 312 -8.35 -3.95 -20.34
CA GLU A 312 -9.40 -2.95 -20.15
C GLU A 312 -9.21 -1.74 -21.09
N ILE A 313 -7.96 -1.35 -21.39
CA ILE A 313 -7.68 -0.25 -22.34
C ILE A 313 -8.23 -0.58 -23.73
N LEU A 314 -8.08 -1.82 -24.22
CA LEU A 314 -8.64 -2.25 -25.51
C LEU A 314 -10.17 -2.26 -25.49
N HIS A 315 -10.78 -2.56 -24.34
CA HIS A 315 -12.23 -2.55 -24.19
C HIS A 315 -12.79 -1.12 -24.15
N ARG A 316 -12.01 -0.14 -23.70
CA ARG A 316 -12.38 1.29 -23.72
C ARG A 316 -12.07 2.00 -25.02
N LEU A 317 -11.06 1.53 -25.76
CA LEU A 317 -10.61 2.12 -27.03
C LEU A 317 -10.88 1.15 -28.19
N PRO A 318 -12.12 1.08 -28.70
CA PRO A 318 -12.50 0.04 -29.66
C PRO A 318 -11.75 0.09 -31.01
N GLN A 319 -11.14 1.22 -31.34
CA GLN A 319 -10.37 1.39 -32.58
C GLN A 319 -8.89 1.01 -32.43
N VAL A 320 -8.38 0.89 -31.20
CA VAL A 320 -7.00 0.44 -30.95
C VAL A 320 -6.90 -1.05 -31.21
N LYS A 321 -5.93 -1.45 -32.04
CA LYS A 321 -5.67 -2.86 -32.38
C LYS A 321 -4.57 -3.47 -31.53
N THR A 322 -3.56 -2.69 -31.17
CA THR A 322 -2.46 -3.17 -30.34
C THR A 322 -2.22 -2.23 -29.18
N ILE A 323 -2.23 -2.76 -27.95
CA ILE A 323 -1.67 -2.07 -26.79
C ILE A 323 -0.27 -2.64 -26.52
N LYS A 324 0.75 -1.77 -26.57
CA LYS A 324 2.13 -2.10 -26.24
C LYS A 324 2.47 -1.48 -24.89
N ILE A 325 2.74 -2.32 -23.89
CA ILE A 325 3.17 -1.90 -22.55
C ILE A 325 4.65 -2.21 -22.40
N VAL A 326 5.50 -1.18 -22.29
CA VAL A 326 6.92 -1.35 -21.96
C VAL A 326 7.07 -1.16 -20.45
N LEU A 327 7.36 -2.24 -19.73
CA LEU A 327 7.64 -2.23 -18.30
C LEU A 327 9.14 -2.02 -18.10
N CYS A 328 9.54 -0.84 -17.65
CA CYS A 328 10.93 -0.45 -17.47
C CYS A 328 11.23 -0.17 -15.99
N GLY A 329 12.13 -0.97 -15.40
CA GLY A 329 12.57 -0.78 -14.03
C GLY A 329 13.80 -1.62 -13.68
N PRO A 330 14.66 -1.17 -12.75
CA PRO A 330 15.87 -1.90 -12.37
C PRO A 330 15.57 -3.25 -11.68
N GLU A 331 14.37 -3.40 -11.11
CA GLU A 331 13.92 -4.62 -10.41
C GLU A 331 13.30 -5.66 -11.37
N MET A 332 13.30 -5.40 -12.68
CA MET A 332 12.69 -6.30 -13.66
C MET A 332 13.52 -7.57 -13.84
N PRO A 333 12.88 -8.75 -14.01
CA PRO A 333 13.60 -10.01 -14.19
C PRO A 333 14.45 -10.04 -15.45
N GLY A 334 15.76 -10.27 -15.28
CA GLY A 334 16.71 -10.47 -16.38
C GLY A 334 17.96 -9.60 -16.22
N ASN A 335 19.10 -10.08 -16.75
CA ASN A 335 20.39 -9.36 -16.65
C ASN A 335 20.77 -8.66 -17.97
N SER A 336 19.82 -8.52 -18.90
CA SER A 336 20.09 -8.00 -20.24
C SER A 336 19.33 -6.69 -20.46
N ARG A 337 20.03 -5.69 -21.00
CA ARG A 337 19.43 -4.44 -21.51
C ARG A 337 18.61 -4.66 -22.78
N VAL A 338 18.64 -5.86 -23.35
CA VAL A 338 17.82 -6.22 -24.50
C VAL A 338 16.39 -6.46 -24.02
N PRO A 339 15.40 -5.74 -24.57
CA PRO A 339 14.02 -5.91 -24.14
C PRO A 339 13.50 -7.31 -24.40
N ARG A 340 12.85 -7.91 -23.41
CA ARG A 340 12.18 -9.21 -23.55
C ARG A 340 10.72 -8.99 -23.94
N ILE A 341 10.34 -9.46 -25.13
CA ILE A 341 8.95 -9.40 -25.58
C ILE A 341 8.17 -10.58 -25.01
N VAL A 342 7.03 -10.28 -24.40
CA VAL A 342 6.05 -11.23 -23.90
C VAL A 342 4.74 -10.97 -24.64
N GLN A 343 4.33 -11.95 -25.45
CA GLN A 343 3.00 -11.94 -26.05
C GLN A 343 2.00 -12.36 -24.99
N MET A 344 1.00 -11.51 -24.75
CA MET A 344 -0.03 -11.78 -23.77
C MET A 344 -1.27 -12.28 -24.48
N GLU A 345 -1.93 -13.29 -23.90
CA GLU A 345 -3.25 -13.71 -24.35
C GLU A 345 -4.25 -12.57 -24.17
N THR A 346 -5.27 -12.55 -25.03
CA THR A 346 -6.42 -11.63 -24.95
C THR A 346 -7.69 -12.44 -24.83
N CYS A 347 -8.77 -11.83 -24.34
CA CYS A 347 -10.08 -12.47 -24.30
C CYS A 347 -10.55 -12.89 -25.70
N ALA A 348 -11.57 -13.76 -25.74
CA ALA A 348 -12.10 -14.29 -27.00
C ALA A 348 -12.53 -13.19 -27.98
N ASP A 349 -13.19 -12.13 -27.49
CA ASP A 349 -13.68 -11.02 -28.32
C ASP A 349 -12.53 -10.20 -28.92
N CYS A 350 -11.52 -9.86 -28.11
CA CYS A 350 -10.32 -9.16 -28.59
C CYS A 350 -9.57 -10.00 -29.63
N THR A 351 -9.41 -11.29 -29.36
CA THR A 351 -8.75 -12.23 -30.27
C THR A 351 -9.49 -12.34 -31.61
N ALA A 352 -10.81 -12.51 -31.58
CA ALA A 352 -11.65 -12.57 -32.79
C ALA A 352 -11.58 -11.29 -33.64
N GLN A 353 -11.31 -10.15 -33.01
CA GLN A 353 -11.17 -8.85 -33.69
C GLN A 353 -9.73 -8.51 -34.09
N GLY A 354 -8.82 -9.47 -33.97
CA GLY A 354 -7.40 -9.31 -34.31
C GLY A 354 -6.64 -8.34 -33.41
N ARG A 355 -7.15 -8.09 -32.19
CA ARG A 355 -6.52 -7.17 -31.22
C ARG A 355 -5.46 -7.91 -30.42
N LYS A 356 -4.42 -7.19 -29.99
CA LYS A 356 -3.24 -7.76 -29.33
C LYS A 356 -2.81 -6.93 -28.13
N ARG A 357 -2.28 -7.62 -27.12
CA ARG A 357 -1.52 -7.01 -26.02
C ARG A 357 -0.10 -7.53 -26.06
N VAL A 358 0.84 -6.60 -26.11
CA VAL A 358 2.28 -6.90 -26.11
C VAL A 358 2.89 -6.27 -24.87
N GLN A 359 3.65 -7.06 -24.11
CA GLN A 359 4.49 -6.56 -23.04
C GLN A 359 5.96 -6.63 -23.45
N GLU A 360 6.71 -5.59 -23.11
CA GLU A 360 8.15 -5.53 -23.30
C GLU A 360 8.78 -5.26 -21.93
N LEU A 361 9.64 -6.17 -21.47
CA LEU A 361 10.28 -6.07 -20.15
C LEU A 361 11.69 -5.53 -20.33
N VAL A 362 12.02 -4.46 -19.60
CA VAL A 362 13.30 -3.78 -19.64
C VAL A 362 13.86 -3.67 -18.22
N SER A 363 14.97 -4.38 -17.97
CA SER A 363 15.71 -4.33 -16.70
C SER A 363 16.78 -3.24 -16.74
N ASP A 364 16.33 -1.99 -16.69
CA ASP A 364 17.17 -0.80 -16.64
C ASP A 364 16.37 0.39 -16.07
N THR A 365 17.06 1.47 -15.72
CA THR A 365 16.40 2.75 -15.50
C THR A 365 15.89 3.30 -16.82
N TYR A 366 14.85 4.15 -16.78
CA TYR A 366 14.26 4.67 -18.02
C TYR A 366 15.23 5.54 -18.83
N HIS A 367 16.05 6.35 -18.16
CA HIS A 367 17.11 7.11 -18.83
C HIS A 367 18.21 6.21 -19.41
N GLY A 368 18.54 5.09 -18.74
CA GLY A 368 19.45 4.06 -19.26
C GLY A 368 18.89 3.39 -20.52
N TYR A 369 17.61 3.03 -20.50
CA TYR A 369 16.90 2.48 -21.67
C TYR A 369 16.92 3.44 -22.86
N ILE A 370 16.56 4.71 -22.65
CA ILE A 370 16.60 5.74 -23.69
C ILE A 370 18.01 5.87 -24.28
N GLN A 371 19.02 5.93 -23.41
CA GLN A 371 20.42 6.03 -23.83
C GLN A 371 20.85 4.82 -24.67
N ALA A 372 20.47 3.61 -24.24
CA ALA A 372 20.81 2.37 -24.94
C ALA A 372 20.12 2.24 -26.31
N GLN A 373 18.90 2.76 -26.45
CA GLN A 373 18.17 2.78 -27.73
C GLN A 373 18.74 3.82 -28.70
N GLY A 374 19.33 4.91 -28.21
CA GLY A 374 19.95 5.94 -29.04
C GLY A 374 18.99 6.53 -30.06
N THR A 375 19.31 6.42 -31.35
CA THR A 375 18.48 6.91 -32.46
C THR A 375 17.28 6.02 -32.78
N LYS A 376 17.22 4.81 -32.23
CA LYS A 376 16.08 3.88 -32.41
C LYS A 376 14.97 4.12 -31.39
N PHE A 377 15.18 5.01 -30.43
CA PHE A 377 14.18 5.32 -29.42
C PHE A 377 12.99 6.04 -30.06
N GLU A 378 11.80 5.45 -29.91
CA GLU A 378 10.53 6.06 -30.25
C GLU A 378 9.83 6.54 -28.97
N ALA A 379 9.35 7.78 -28.98
CA ALA A 379 8.60 8.32 -27.85
C ALA A 379 7.26 7.57 -27.69
N PRO A 380 6.88 7.18 -26.47
CA PRO A 380 5.59 6.56 -26.22
C PRO A 380 4.45 7.57 -26.37
N ASP A 381 3.23 7.06 -26.43
CA ASP A 381 2.02 7.88 -26.29
C ASP A 381 1.85 8.40 -24.86
N LEU A 382 2.36 7.64 -23.87
CA LEU A 382 2.44 8.03 -22.47
C LEU A 382 3.60 7.28 -21.79
N ALA A 383 4.43 7.99 -21.03
CA ALA A 383 5.25 7.43 -19.98
C ALA A 383 4.54 7.63 -18.63
N ILE A 384 4.43 6.61 -17.79
CA ILE A 384 3.73 6.72 -16.51
C ILE A 384 4.48 5.99 -15.39
N ALA A 385 4.66 6.64 -14.25
CA ALA A 385 5.17 6.00 -13.04
C ALA A 385 4.03 5.80 -12.04
N PHE A 386 3.78 4.55 -11.66
CA PHE A 386 2.79 4.21 -10.65
C PHE A 386 3.44 4.19 -9.27
N ASN A 387 2.86 4.91 -8.30
CA ASN A 387 3.35 4.97 -6.92
C ASN A 387 4.89 5.11 -6.83
N SER A 388 5.44 6.15 -7.48
CA SER A 388 6.85 6.16 -7.90
C SER A 388 7.87 6.15 -6.77
N GLY A 389 7.48 6.62 -5.58
CA GLY A 389 8.36 6.76 -4.41
C GLY A 389 9.53 7.71 -4.67
N ALA A 390 9.44 8.56 -5.68
CA ALA A 390 10.54 9.40 -6.13
C ALA A 390 10.88 10.51 -5.12
N SER A 391 9.94 10.94 -4.28
CA SER A 391 10.22 11.92 -3.22
C SER A 391 10.79 11.32 -1.94
N GLN A 392 10.70 10.00 -1.73
CA GLN A 392 11.02 9.37 -0.44
C GLN A 392 12.11 8.31 -0.53
N GLU A 393 12.01 7.37 -1.48
CA GLU A 393 12.86 6.17 -1.48
C GLU A 393 14.06 6.29 -2.43
N SER A 394 13.92 7.02 -3.54
CA SER A 394 14.88 6.95 -4.66
C SER A 394 15.08 8.27 -5.40
N THR A 395 15.02 9.39 -4.69
CA THR A 395 15.06 10.73 -5.29
C THR A 395 16.21 10.92 -6.26
N ASP A 396 17.44 10.58 -5.87
CA ASP A 396 18.60 10.78 -6.74
C ASP A 396 18.61 9.85 -7.96
N ALA A 397 18.05 8.65 -7.85
CA ALA A 397 17.92 7.72 -8.98
C ALA A 397 16.87 8.18 -10.01
N TRP A 398 15.86 8.94 -9.58
CA TRP A 398 14.80 9.46 -10.44
C TRP A 398 15.19 10.75 -11.18
N ARG A 399 16.08 11.59 -10.62
CA ARG A 399 16.47 12.88 -11.22
C ARG A 399 16.87 12.78 -12.71
N PRO A 400 17.71 11.82 -13.15
CA PRO A 400 18.06 11.71 -14.57
C PRO A 400 16.87 11.30 -15.45
N THR A 401 15.94 10.51 -14.90
CA THR A 401 14.68 10.15 -15.58
C THR A 401 13.79 11.38 -15.78
N PHE A 402 13.59 12.21 -14.76
CA PHE A 402 12.81 13.45 -14.91
C PHE A 402 13.39 14.37 -15.97
N LYS A 403 14.71 14.56 -15.93
CA LYS A 403 15.43 15.40 -16.90
C LYS A 403 15.20 14.92 -18.33
N VAL A 404 15.37 13.62 -18.62
CA VAL A 404 15.20 13.11 -20.00
C VAL A 404 13.75 13.16 -20.48
N LEU A 405 12.76 12.99 -19.59
CA LEU A 405 11.34 13.13 -19.93
C LEU A 405 11.01 14.55 -20.39
N VAL A 406 11.50 15.56 -19.64
CA VAL A 406 11.31 16.99 -19.96
C VAL A 406 12.07 17.37 -21.22
N GLU A 407 13.36 17.05 -21.32
CA GLU A 407 14.22 17.42 -22.47
C GLU A 407 13.70 16.83 -23.79
N ARG A 408 13.15 15.61 -23.75
CA ARG A 408 12.60 14.94 -24.94
C ARG A 408 11.12 15.19 -25.16
N LYS A 409 10.45 15.97 -24.30
CA LYS A 409 9.00 16.26 -24.38
C LYS A 409 8.17 14.99 -24.48
N ILE A 410 8.47 14.02 -23.61
CA ILE A 410 7.75 12.75 -23.54
C ILE A 410 6.49 12.99 -22.71
N PRO A 411 5.28 12.74 -23.24
CA PRO A 411 4.05 12.85 -22.46
C PRO A 411 4.14 11.94 -21.24
N SER A 412 3.99 12.52 -20.04
CA SER A 412 4.33 11.86 -18.78
C SER A 412 3.27 12.05 -17.71
N ALA A 413 3.07 11.06 -16.85
CA ALA A 413 2.26 11.16 -15.64
C ALA A 413 2.90 10.39 -14.47
N PHE A 414 2.69 10.88 -13.25
CA PHE A 414 3.23 10.32 -12.01
C PHE A 414 2.12 10.20 -10.98
N THR A 415 2.11 9.10 -10.25
CA THR A 415 1.16 8.86 -9.16
C THR A 415 1.88 8.47 -7.87
N ALA A 416 1.19 8.67 -6.75
CA ALA A 416 1.70 8.46 -5.40
C ALA A 416 0.62 7.82 -4.51
N PHE A 417 1.04 7.29 -3.35
CA PHE A 417 0.15 6.59 -2.42
C PHE A 417 -0.75 7.56 -1.64
N ASN A 418 -0.21 8.72 -1.29
CA ASN A 418 -0.84 9.75 -0.46
C ASN A 418 -0.41 11.16 -0.93
N ARG A 419 -0.89 12.19 -0.23
CA ARG A 419 -0.59 13.59 -0.55
C ARG A 419 0.87 13.94 -0.25
N GLU A 420 1.38 13.43 0.86
CA GLU A 420 2.73 13.71 1.37
C GLU A 420 3.84 13.18 0.47
N GLU A 421 3.56 12.18 -0.36
CA GLU A 421 4.42 11.75 -1.45
C GLU A 421 4.22 12.60 -2.71
N ALA A 422 2.97 12.88 -3.07
CA ALA A 422 2.60 13.54 -4.32
C ALA A 422 3.10 15.00 -4.41
N GLU A 423 2.94 15.78 -3.34
CA GLU A 423 3.31 17.21 -3.34
C GLU A 423 4.83 17.43 -3.49
N PRO A 424 5.70 16.72 -2.75
CA PRO A 424 7.14 16.82 -2.99
C PRO A 424 7.57 16.24 -4.34
N GLU A 425 6.91 15.19 -4.86
CA GLU A 425 7.18 14.68 -6.22
C GLU A 425 6.86 15.72 -7.29
N ALA A 426 5.74 16.44 -7.15
CA ALA A 426 5.38 17.55 -8.03
C ALA A 426 6.50 18.60 -8.08
N ALA A 427 7.01 19.00 -6.90
CA ALA A 427 8.09 19.97 -6.80
C ALA A 427 9.38 19.48 -7.47
N LEU A 428 9.70 18.18 -7.40
CA LEU A 428 10.85 17.60 -8.09
C LEU A 428 10.69 17.61 -9.61
N LEU A 429 9.48 17.37 -10.13
CA LEU A 429 9.17 17.46 -11.56
C LEU A 429 9.32 18.90 -12.09
N GLU A 430 8.79 19.88 -11.35
CA GLU A 430 8.93 21.30 -11.68
C GLU A 430 10.40 21.76 -11.64
N GLN A 431 11.16 21.32 -10.63
CA GLN A 431 12.61 21.56 -10.56
C GLN A 431 13.37 20.95 -11.74
N ALA A 432 12.88 19.85 -12.32
CA ALA A 432 13.43 19.26 -13.54
C ALA A 432 13.02 20.01 -14.82
N GLY A 433 12.16 21.03 -14.72
CA GLY A 433 11.70 21.87 -15.82
C GLY A 433 10.34 21.49 -16.40
N ALA A 434 9.59 20.58 -15.76
CA ALA A 434 8.24 20.24 -16.22
C ALA A 434 7.26 21.39 -15.96
N THR A 435 6.36 21.64 -16.91
CA THR A 435 5.16 22.46 -16.69
C THR A 435 3.99 21.51 -16.45
N LEU A 436 3.52 21.42 -15.21
CA LEU A 436 2.49 20.45 -14.83
C LEU A 436 1.11 20.84 -15.39
N HIS A 437 0.43 19.84 -15.94
CA HIS A 437 -0.94 19.95 -16.41
C HIS A 437 -1.89 20.03 -15.21
N PRO A 438 -2.80 21.02 -15.13
CA PRO A 438 -3.63 21.26 -13.95
C PRO A 438 -4.56 20.08 -13.62
N GLY A 439 -4.95 19.29 -14.62
CA GLY A 439 -5.77 18.08 -14.44
C GLY A 439 -5.01 16.84 -13.95
N LEU A 440 -3.67 16.89 -13.87
CA LEU A 440 -2.82 15.73 -13.54
C LEU A 440 -1.98 15.89 -12.26
N GLY A 441 -2.37 16.81 -11.40
CA GLY A 441 -1.85 16.93 -10.04
C GLY A 441 -0.78 18.00 -9.82
N PRO A 442 -0.39 18.21 -8.54
CA PRO A 442 -0.65 17.34 -7.40
C PRO A 442 -2.11 17.39 -6.91
N SER A 443 -2.81 16.26 -6.96
CA SER A 443 -4.23 16.15 -6.56
C SER A 443 -4.67 14.70 -6.36
N LYS A 444 -5.85 14.48 -5.76
CA LYS A 444 -6.42 13.12 -5.70
C LYS A 444 -6.66 12.59 -7.11
N ASN A 445 -6.24 11.36 -7.35
CA ASN A 445 -6.48 10.68 -8.62
C ASN A 445 -7.96 10.29 -8.72
N PRO A 446 -8.72 10.77 -9.71
CA PRO A 446 -10.12 10.37 -9.91
C PRO A 446 -10.31 8.86 -10.14
N TRP A 447 -9.25 8.19 -10.61
CA TRP A 447 -9.19 6.75 -10.83
C TRP A 447 -8.22 6.05 -9.86
N GLY A 448 -7.85 6.72 -8.77
CA GLY A 448 -7.11 6.12 -7.68
C GLY A 448 -7.90 4.99 -7.03
N CYS A 449 -7.19 4.03 -6.45
CA CYS A 449 -7.82 2.97 -5.69
C CYS A 449 -8.62 3.59 -4.51
N ILE A 450 -9.89 3.21 -4.37
CA ILE A 450 -10.70 3.64 -3.21
C ILE A 450 -10.58 2.66 -2.04
N LYS A 451 -10.01 1.47 -2.26
CA LYS A 451 -9.57 0.60 -1.16
C LYS A 451 -8.34 1.20 -0.50
N VAL A 452 -8.49 1.67 0.72
CA VAL A 452 -7.41 2.30 1.48
C VAL A 452 -6.76 1.34 2.47
N VAL A 453 -5.56 1.69 2.94
CA VAL A 453 -4.85 1.02 4.03
C VAL A 453 -4.37 2.07 5.03
N PRO A 454 -4.39 1.82 6.36
CA PRO A 454 -3.81 2.75 7.33
C PRO A 454 -2.32 2.90 7.12
N GLU A 455 -1.83 4.13 7.25
CA GLU A 455 -0.39 4.42 7.16
C GLU A 455 0.40 3.67 8.24
N PRO A 456 1.46 2.92 7.89
CA PRO A 456 2.33 2.32 8.89
C PRO A 456 3.04 3.42 9.70
N ASN A 457 3.29 3.14 10.97
CA ASN A 457 3.89 4.08 11.91
C ASN A 457 3.13 5.42 12.03
N ARG A 458 1.79 5.40 11.89
CA ARG A 458 0.93 6.56 12.17
C ARG A 458 -0.25 6.17 13.05
N VAL A 459 -0.90 7.17 13.64
CA VAL A 459 -2.17 7.03 14.39
C VAL A 459 -3.39 7.50 13.58
N TYR A 460 -3.15 8.21 12.49
CA TYR A 460 -4.15 8.77 11.59
C TYR A 460 -3.58 8.82 10.18
N GLY A 461 -4.48 8.73 9.19
CA GLY A 461 -4.12 8.83 7.78
C GLY A 461 -4.16 7.47 7.09
N PHE A 462 -4.43 7.53 5.79
CA PHE A 462 -4.58 6.37 4.94
C PHE A 462 -3.86 6.61 3.63
N TYR A 463 -3.46 5.52 3.00
CA TYR A 463 -2.96 5.53 1.64
C TYR A 463 -3.72 4.56 0.74
N ALA A 464 -3.62 4.78 -0.56
CA ALA A 464 -4.18 3.87 -1.55
C ALA A 464 -3.31 3.80 -2.81
N ARG A 465 -3.38 2.67 -3.52
CA ARG A 465 -2.66 2.50 -4.79
C ARG A 465 -3.10 3.54 -5.80
N ASN A 466 -2.12 4.23 -6.38
CA ASN A 466 -2.30 5.41 -7.23
C ASN A 466 -3.34 6.42 -6.69
N GLY A 467 -3.45 6.59 -5.37
CA GLY A 467 -4.47 7.43 -4.74
C GLY A 467 -4.35 8.91 -5.10
N TRP A 468 -3.13 9.34 -5.41
CA TRP A 468 -2.81 10.72 -5.80
C TRP A 468 -2.10 10.74 -7.16
N LEU A 469 -2.35 11.81 -7.92
CA LEU A 469 -1.50 12.21 -9.03
C LEU A 469 -0.47 13.17 -8.47
N ALA A 470 0.81 12.91 -8.73
CA ALA A 470 1.91 13.81 -8.37
C ALA A 470 2.13 14.89 -9.43
N GLY A 471 1.88 14.58 -10.70
CA GLY A 471 2.01 15.52 -11.79
C GLY A 471 1.93 14.82 -13.14
N GLY A 472 1.56 15.56 -14.19
CA GLY A 472 1.69 15.11 -15.56
C GLY A 472 1.97 16.26 -16.49
N PHE A 473 2.66 16.02 -17.58
CA PHE A 473 3.13 17.07 -18.51
C PHE A 473 3.37 16.50 -19.91
N ARG A 474 3.59 17.38 -20.88
CA ARG A 474 3.91 17.03 -22.25
C ARG A 474 5.01 17.91 -22.82
#